data_AF-A0A521GT36-F1
#
_entry.id   AF-A0A521GT36-F1
#
_cell.length_a   1.000
_cell.length_b   1.000
_cell.length_c   1.000
_cell.angle_alpha   90.00
_cell.angle_beta   90.00
_cell.angle_gamma   90.00
#
_symmetry.space_group_name_H-M   'P 1'
#
loop_
_entity.id
_entity.type
_entity.pdbx_description
1 polymer ?
#
loop_
_entity_poly.entity_id
_entity_poly.type
_entity_poly.pdbx_seq_one_letter_code
_entity_poly.pdbx_strand_id
1 'polypeptide(L)'
;MKKTTGIILALLVVLLAVSCAAGPHQLARTVDDWDQRLYVDKPLLDGILYFIPVIPLAALVASIGDFLIVDAYSFWIKDLWDGEGTGYEHYEVAPVDGQMQSLLIDDAKFMRVK
;
A
#
# COMPACT_ATOMS: atom_id res chain seq x y z
N MET A 1 -32.94 -21.96 5.91
CA MET A 1 -32.65 -20.51 5.83
C MET A 1 -31.34 -20.13 6.54
N LYS A 2 -31.17 -20.37 7.85
CA LYS A 2 -29.91 -20.01 8.58
C LYS A 2 -28.62 -20.61 7.98
N LYS A 3 -28.67 -21.86 7.50
CA LYS A 3 -27.51 -22.54 6.87
C LYS A 3 -27.09 -21.87 5.55
N THR A 4 -28.06 -21.48 4.73
CA THR A 4 -27.80 -20.83 3.43
C THR A 4 -27.22 -19.43 3.60
N THR A 5 -27.73 -18.65 4.57
CA THR A 5 -27.18 -17.34 4.91
C THR A 5 -25.74 -17.42 5.41
N GLY A 6 -25.41 -18.41 6.24
CA GLY A 6 -24.04 -18.61 6.73
C GLY A 6 -23.04 -18.97 5.62
N ILE A 7 -23.46 -19.79 4.65
CA ILE A 7 -22.62 -20.15 3.50
C ILE A 7 -22.36 -18.94 2.61
N ILE A 8 -23.39 -18.15 2.31
CA ILE A 8 -23.24 -16.93 1.49
C ILE A 8 -22.30 -15.93 2.16
N LEU A 9 -22.43 -15.75 3.47
CA LEU A 9 -21.54 -14.86 4.23
C LEU A 9 -20.09 -15.35 4.21
N ALA A 10 -19.87 -16.66 4.38
CA ALA A 10 -18.52 -17.25 4.31
C ALA A 10 -17.88 -17.06 2.92
N LEU A 11 -18.65 -17.24 1.84
CA LEU A 11 -18.16 -17.02 0.49
C LEU A 11 -17.82 -15.54 0.23
N LEU A 12 -18.64 -14.61 0.70
CA LEU A 12 -18.35 -13.18 0.62
C LEU A 12 -17.06 -12.82 1.36
N VAL A 13 -16.83 -13.38 2.55
CA VAL A 13 -15.59 -13.14 3.32
C VAL A 13 -14.36 -13.68 2.58
N VAL A 14 -14.46 -14.86 1.96
CA VAL A 14 -13.36 -15.43 1.16
C VAL A 14 -13.07 -14.59 -0.08
N LEU A 15 -14.10 -14.09 -0.78
CA LEU A 15 -13.91 -13.22 -1.95
C LEU A 15 -13.28 -11.88 -1.56
N LEU A 16 -13.68 -11.29 -0.43
CA LEU A 16 -13.07 -10.08 0.10
C LEU A 16 -11.62 -10.31 0.53
N ALA A 17 -11.28 -11.50 1.06
CA ALA A 17 -9.91 -11.82 1.46
C ALA A 17 -8.93 -11.86 0.27
N VAL A 18 -9.38 -12.23 -0.94
CA VAL A 18 -8.52 -12.22 -2.14
C VAL A 18 -8.16 -10.79 -2.55
N SER A 19 -9.13 -9.87 -2.51
CA SER A 19 -8.88 -8.45 -2.74
C SER A 19 -8.03 -7.78 -1.65
N CYS A 20 -7.71 -8.46 -0.54
CA CYS A 20 -6.79 -7.91 0.47
C CYS A 20 -5.33 -7.89 0.02
N ALA A 21 -4.95 -8.84 -0.83
CA ALA A 21 -3.56 -9.04 -1.20
C ALA A 21 -3.29 -8.70 -2.67
N ALA A 22 -4.32 -8.31 -3.42
CA ALA A 22 -4.25 -8.08 -4.85
C ALA A 22 -4.90 -6.73 -5.20
N GLY A 23 -4.10 -5.82 -5.74
CA GLY A 23 -4.55 -4.51 -6.20
C GLY A 23 -3.43 -3.48 -6.18
N PRO A 24 -3.72 -2.24 -6.61
CA PRO A 24 -2.74 -1.17 -6.63
C PRO A 24 -2.45 -0.59 -5.24
N HIS A 25 -3.24 -0.88 -4.20
CA HIS A 25 -3.06 -0.34 -2.85
C HIS A 25 -2.86 1.19 -2.84
N GLN A 26 -3.68 1.89 -3.63
CA GLN A 26 -3.46 3.29 -3.96
C GLN A 26 -3.38 4.17 -2.72
N LEU A 27 -4.24 3.95 -1.72
CA LEU A 27 -4.28 4.78 -0.52
C LEU A 27 -3.05 4.54 0.36
N ALA A 28 -2.70 3.29 0.61
CA ALA A 28 -1.57 2.93 1.45
C ALA A 28 -0.25 3.37 0.80
N ARG A 29 -0.11 3.22 -0.51
CA ARG A 29 1.06 3.73 -1.26
C ARG A 29 1.11 5.27 -1.31
N THR A 30 -0.04 5.95 -1.27
CA THR A 30 -0.06 7.41 -1.10
C THR A 30 0.48 7.84 0.27
N VAL A 31 0.15 7.08 1.33
CA VAL A 31 0.71 7.34 2.67
C VAL A 31 2.20 7.05 2.69
N ASP A 32 2.66 6.00 2.03
CA ASP A 32 4.08 5.65 1.86
C ASP A 32 4.86 6.76 1.14
N ASP A 33 4.32 7.28 0.03
CA ASP A 33 4.91 8.41 -0.70
C ASP A 33 4.99 9.69 0.17
N TRP A 34 3.96 9.94 0.99
CA TRP A 34 3.94 11.08 1.92
C TRP A 34 4.99 10.92 3.02
N ASP A 35 5.08 9.74 3.63
CA ASP A 35 6.08 9.37 4.62
C ASP A 35 7.50 9.52 4.04
N GLN A 36 7.79 8.90 2.90
CA GLN A 36 9.08 9.01 2.22
C GLN A 36 9.47 10.47 1.97
N ARG A 37 8.55 11.28 1.47
CA ARG A 37 8.79 12.72 1.27
C ARG A 37 9.10 13.43 2.57
N LEU A 38 8.33 13.16 3.62
CA LEU A 38 8.53 13.78 4.92
C LEU A 38 9.87 13.38 5.53
N TYR A 39 10.26 12.11 5.40
CA TYR A 39 11.54 11.59 5.85
C TYR A 39 12.72 12.28 5.14
N VAL A 40 12.62 12.48 3.82
CA VAL A 40 13.64 13.17 3.02
C VAL A 40 13.73 14.65 3.39
N ASP A 41 12.60 15.34 3.52
CA ASP A 41 12.56 16.79 3.79
C ASP A 41 12.89 17.12 5.27
N LYS A 42 12.38 16.32 6.21
CA LYS A 42 12.36 16.60 7.66
C LYS A 42 12.37 15.30 8.50
N PRO A 43 13.50 14.58 8.58
CA PRO A 43 13.58 13.26 9.24
C PRO A 43 13.22 13.29 10.73
N LEU A 44 13.46 14.41 11.44
CA LEU A 44 13.05 14.55 12.84
C LEU A 44 11.53 14.64 13.00
N LEU A 45 10.86 15.38 12.11
CA LEU A 45 9.40 15.50 12.14
C LEU A 45 8.77 14.15 11.81
N ASP A 46 9.31 13.46 10.81
CA ASP A 46 8.90 12.11 10.46
C ASP A 46 8.98 11.15 11.66
N GLY A 47 10.13 11.10 12.33
CA GLY A 47 10.29 10.28 13.54
C GLY A 47 9.32 10.64 14.67
N ILE A 48 8.93 11.91 14.81
CA ILE A 48 7.89 12.32 15.78
C ILE A 48 6.51 11.79 15.38
N LEU A 49 6.17 11.77 14.09
CA LEU A 49 4.89 11.24 13.58
C LEU A 49 4.82 9.71 13.55
N TYR A 50 5.95 9.03 13.75
CA TYR A 50 6.01 7.62 14.10
C TYR A 50 5.87 7.40 15.61
N PHE A 51 6.50 8.24 16.44
CA PHE A 51 6.41 8.15 17.91
C PHE A 51 4.99 8.46 18.43
N ILE A 52 4.42 9.58 17.98
CA ILE A 52 2.98 9.85 18.08
C ILE A 52 2.41 9.22 16.82
N PRO A 53 1.70 8.08 16.88
CA PRO A 53 1.53 7.13 15.76
C PRO A 53 0.59 7.62 14.65
N VAL A 54 0.84 8.81 14.10
CA VAL A 54 0.06 9.45 13.04
C VAL A 54 0.28 8.70 11.73
N ILE A 55 1.53 8.43 11.34
CA ILE A 55 1.84 7.68 10.12
C ILE A 55 1.30 6.24 10.21
N PRO A 56 1.54 5.47 11.29
CA PRO A 56 0.94 4.14 11.44
C PRO A 56 -0.59 4.14 11.38
N LEU A 57 -1.26 5.12 11.99
CA LEU A 57 -2.73 5.21 11.93
C LEU A 57 -3.22 5.60 10.53
N ALA A 58 -2.54 6.52 9.85
CA ALA A 58 -2.86 6.88 8.47
C ALA A 58 -2.70 5.66 7.54
N ALA A 59 -1.60 4.92 7.67
CA ALA A 59 -1.35 3.69 6.93
C ALA A 59 -2.45 2.64 7.20
N LEU A 60 -2.83 2.43 8.46
CA LEU A 60 -3.90 1.48 8.81
C LEU A 60 -5.24 1.86 8.17
N VAL A 61 -5.66 3.12 8.28
CA VAL A 61 -6.91 3.61 7.69
C VAL A 61 -6.88 3.51 6.17
N ALA A 62 -5.74 3.85 5.55
CA ALA A 62 -5.52 3.72 4.13
C ALA A 62 -5.60 2.27 3.66
N SER A 63 -4.95 1.33 4.35
CA SER A 63 -5.04 -0.10 4.06
C SER A 63 -6.45 -0.66 4.19
N ILE A 64 -7.26 -0.17 5.15
CA ILE A 64 -8.68 -0.54 5.25
C ILE A 64 -9.46 -0.02 4.04
N GLY A 65 -9.19 1.21 3.62
CA GLY A 65 -9.80 1.80 2.42
C GLY A 65 -9.43 1.05 1.14
N ASP A 66 -8.16 0.66 1.00
CA ASP A 66 -7.69 -0.14 -0.12
C ASP A 66 -8.38 -1.51 -0.13
N PHE A 67 -8.36 -2.22 1.00
CA PHE A 67 -9.00 -3.52 1.17
C PHE A 67 -10.48 -3.53 0.77
N LEU A 68 -11.25 -2.54 1.25
CA LEU A 68 -12.71 -2.52 1.07
C LEU A 68 -13.14 -1.92 -0.26
N ILE A 69 -12.33 -1.03 -0.85
CA ILE A 69 -12.78 -0.19 -1.96
C ILE A 69 -11.84 -0.32 -3.15
N VAL A 70 -10.58 0.13 -3.02
CA VAL A 70 -9.67 0.28 -4.17
C VAL A 70 -9.29 -1.07 -4.75
N ASP A 71 -8.79 -1.97 -3.92
CA ASP A 71 -8.30 -3.27 -4.37
C ASP A 71 -9.46 -4.18 -4.76
N ALA A 72 -10.55 -4.15 -3.98
CA ALA A 72 -11.78 -4.86 -4.33
C ALA A 72 -12.32 -4.44 -5.70
N TYR A 73 -12.32 -3.14 -5.99
CA TYR A 73 -12.77 -2.64 -7.29
C TYR A 73 -11.79 -3.00 -8.41
N SER A 74 -10.50 -2.66 -8.27
CA SER A 74 -9.49 -2.89 -9.31
C SER A 74 -9.38 -4.38 -9.64
N PHE A 75 -9.27 -5.24 -8.63
CA PHE A 75 -9.16 -6.68 -8.85
C PHE A 75 -10.43 -7.29 -9.43
N TRP A 76 -11.57 -7.16 -8.74
CA TRP A 76 -12.79 -7.89 -9.13
C TRP A 76 -13.51 -7.30 -10.34
N ILE A 77 -13.29 -6.03 -10.68
CA ILE A 77 -14.04 -5.35 -11.74
C ILE A 77 -13.17 -5.08 -12.98
N LYS A 78 -11.85 -4.99 -12.84
CA LYS A 78 -10.93 -4.73 -13.97
C LYS A 78 -9.97 -5.89 -14.19
N ASP A 79 -8.96 -6.01 -13.33
CA ASP A 79 -7.76 -6.81 -13.53
C ASP A 79 -8.06 -8.32 -13.74
N LEU A 80 -9.08 -8.84 -13.06
CA LEU A 80 -9.48 -10.25 -13.22
C LEU A 80 -10.02 -10.57 -14.62
N TRP A 81 -10.60 -9.59 -15.32
CA TRP A 81 -11.32 -9.81 -16.57
C TRP A 81 -10.50 -9.51 -17.81
N ASP A 82 -9.57 -8.55 -17.73
CA ASP A 82 -8.63 -8.25 -18.80
C ASP A 82 -7.30 -9.03 -18.65
N GLY A 83 -7.01 -9.56 -17.46
CA GLY A 83 -5.81 -10.33 -17.17
C GLY A 83 -4.56 -9.46 -16.95
N GLU A 84 -4.73 -8.14 -16.79
CA GLU A 84 -3.65 -7.18 -16.57
C GLU A 84 -3.74 -6.59 -15.17
N GLY A 85 -2.61 -6.52 -14.45
CA GLY A 85 -2.59 -5.94 -13.10
C GLY A 85 -2.51 -4.42 -13.15
N THR A 86 -3.40 -3.72 -12.42
CA THR A 86 -3.31 -2.27 -12.27
C THR A 86 -2.10 -1.89 -11.41
N GLY A 87 -1.14 -1.18 -12.00
CA GLY A 87 0.02 -0.62 -11.30
C GLY A 87 -0.31 0.67 -10.54
N TYR A 88 0.49 0.99 -9.51
CA TYR A 88 0.50 2.31 -8.88
C TYR A 88 1.77 3.05 -9.31
N GLU A 89 1.61 4.30 -9.72
CA GLU A 89 2.71 5.20 -10.04
C GLU A 89 3.10 5.96 -8.77
N HIS A 90 4.31 5.71 -8.25
CA HIS A 90 4.82 6.36 -7.05
C HIS A 90 5.20 7.81 -7.31
N TYR A 91 4.93 8.67 -6.34
CA TYR A 91 5.40 10.05 -6.37
C TYR A 91 6.92 10.13 -6.26
N GLU A 92 7.58 10.70 -7.26
CA GLU A 92 9.05 10.84 -7.24
C GLU A 92 9.51 11.84 -6.17
N VAL A 93 10.28 11.35 -5.20
CA VAL A 93 10.93 12.17 -4.16
C VAL A 93 12.42 12.26 -4.46
N ALA A 94 12.91 13.46 -4.76
CA ALA A 94 14.33 13.70 -5.00
C ALA A 94 15.15 13.54 -3.70
N PRO A 95 16.16 12.66 -3.65
CA PRO A 95 16.96 12.45 -2.46
C PRO A 95 17.90 13.62 -2.18
N VAL A 96 18.13 13.93 -0.90
CA VAL A 96 19.10 14.95 -0.46
C VAL A 96 20.51 14.39 -0.34
N ASP A 97 20.69 13.29 0.39
CA ASP A 97 22.00 12.65 0.67
C ASP A 97 22.24 11.35 -0.14
N GLY A 98 21.35 11.09 -1.12
CA GLY A 98 21.32 9.89 -1.96
C GLY A 98 20.19 8.92 -1.60
N GLN A 99 20.03 7.84 -2.37
CA GLN A 99 18.88 6.95 -2.29
C GLN A 99 19.26 5.47 -2.26
N MET A 100 18.57 4.70 -1.42
CA MET A 100 18.61 3.24 -1.48
C MET A 100 17.84 2.78 -2.72
N GLN A 101 18.34 1.74 -3.40
CA GLN A 101 17.67 1.13 -4.53
C GLN A 101 16.87 -0.09 -4.09
N SER A 102 15.77 -0.38 -4.78
CA SER A 102 15.03 -1.62 -4.60
C SER A 102 15.94 -2.82 -4.84
N LEU A 103 15.82 -3.86 -4.00
CA LEU A 103 16.58 -5.11 -4.15
C LEU A 103 16.20 -5.91 -5.41
N LEU A 104 15.13 -5.51 -6.10
CA LEU A 104 14.74 -6.07 -7.40
C LEU A 104 15.45 -5.39 -8.57
N ILE A 105 16.20 -4.31 -8.32
CA ILE A 105 17.06 -3.67 -9.32
C ILE A 105 18.38 -4.45 -9.33
N ASP A 106 18.81 -4.87 -10.53
CA ASP A 106 20.11 -5.54 -10.71
C ASP A 106 21.24 -4.69 -10.11
N ASP A 107 22.12 -5.34 -9.34
CA ASP A 107 23.25 -4.73 -8.62
C ASP A 107 22.90 -3.75 -7.47
N ALA A 108 21.68 -3.79 -6.92
CA ALA A 108 21.32 -3.01 -5.74
C ALA A 108 22.29 -3.26 -4.57
N LYS A 109 22.89 -2.18 -4.04
CA LYS A 109 23.82 -2.21 -2.90
C LYS A 109 23.31 -1.27 -1.80
N PHE A 110 23.61 -1.60 -0.56
CA PHE A 110 23.42 -0.67 0.54
C PHE A 110 24.20 0.62 0.28
N MET A 111 23.52 1.75 0.37
CA MET A 111 24.14 3.07 0.30
C MET A 111 25.18 3.23 1.40
N ARG A 112 26.38 3.66 1.03
CA ARG A 112 27.35 4.19 2.00
C ARG A 112 27.00 5.65 2.23
N VAL A 113 26.49 5.96 3.42
CA VAL A 113 26.33 7.34 3.88
C VAL A 113 27.70 8.02 3.85
N LYS A 114 27.80 9.19 3.22
CA LYS A 114 29.05 9.96 3.10
C LYS A 114 29.33 10.76 4.38
#